data_AF-A0A1Q5EFL6-F1
#
_entry.id   AF-A0A1Q5EFL6-F1
#
_cell.length_a   1.000
_cell.length_b   1.000
_cell.length_c   1.000
_cell.angle_alpha   90.00
_cell.angle_beta   90.00
_cell.angle_gamma   90.00
#
_symmetry.space_group_name_H-M   'P 1'
#
loop_
_entity.id
_entity.type
_entity.pdbx_description
1 polymer ?
#
loop_
_entity_poly.entity_id
_entity_poly.type
_entity_poly.pdbx_seq_one_letter_code
_entity_poly.pdbx_strand_id
1 'polypeptide(L)'
;MTPAEQQVDTFFSKYRDAVLAGSPDSARMVRDEYLTDDLNARLDQWAEDHGADPVFRAQNVPTSWNVTQGDSGAGHTTVLLTEQWDDGSTIPVDYRLRLPDLVIDDLQNAPV
;
A
#
# COMPACT_ATOMS: atom_id res chain seq x y z
N MET A 1 6.86 1.04 16.68
CA MET A 1 5.89 0.55 15.69
C MET A 1 5.18 -0.66 16.26
N THR A 2 3.86 -0.76 16.09
CA THR A 2 3.06 -1.96 16.31
C THR A 2 3.38 -3.00 15.24
N PRO A 3 2.98 -4.27 15.43
CA PRO A 3 3.12 -5.28 14.38
C PRO A 3 2.42 -4.89 13.07
N ALA A 4 1.26 -4.22 13.15
CA ALA A 4 0.55 -3.74 11.98
C ALA A 4 1.31 -2.61 11.26
N GLU A 5 1.83 -1.63 12.00
CA GLU A 5 2.67 -0.57 11.44
C GLU A 5 3.92 -1.16 10.76
N GLN A 6 4.56 -2.16 11.37
CA GLN A 6 5.72 -2.84 10.79
C GLN A 6 5.37 -3.59 9.50
N GLN A 7 4.21 -4.24 9.45
CA GLN A 7 3.74 -4.97 8.27
C GLN A 7 3.53 -4.03 7.08
N VAL A 8 2.85 -2.89 7.29
CA VAL A 8 2.61 -1.90 6.24
C VAL A 8 3.89 -1.20 5.80
N ASP A 9 4.75 -0.81 6.73
CA ASP A 9 6.03 -0.19 6.42
C ASP A 9 6.94 -1.12 5.60
N THR A 10 7.00 -2.41 5.98
CA THR A 10 7.78 -3.41 5.25
C THR A 10 7.22 -3.65 3.85
N PHE A 11 5.89 -3.80 3.72
CA PHE A 11 5.22 -3.91 2.42
C PHE A 11 5.57 -2.73 1.53
N PHE A 12 5.33 -1.51 2.01
CA PHE A 12 5.47 -0.30 1.20
C PHE A 12 6.92 -0.06 0.77
N SER A 13 7.87 -0.28 1.68
CA SER A 13 9.30 -0.20 1.39
C SER A 13 9.72 -1.18 0.29
N LYS A 14 9.38 -2.47 0.44
CA LYS A 14 9.71 -3.50 -0.56
C LYS A 14 9.04 -3.23 -1.90
N TYR A 15 7.77 -2.82 -1.89
CA TYR A 15 7.00 -2.55 -3.10
C TYR A 15 7.62 -1.38 -3.87
N ARG A 16 7.93 -0.28 -3.16
CA ARG A 16 8.60 0.88 -3.72
C ARG A 16 9.96 0.53 -4.33
N ASP A 17 10.78 -0.25 -3.64
CA ASP A 17 12.07 -0.69 -4.17
C ASP A 17 11.91 -1.52 -5.44
N ALA A 18 10.89 -2.39 -5.50
CA ALA A 18 10.60 -3.18 -6.69
C ALA A 18 10.12 -2.32 -7.87
N VAL A 19 9.29 -1.30 -7.63
CA VAL A 19 8.86 -0.34 -8.65
C VAL A 19 10.05 0.48 -9.15
N LEU A 20 10.91 0.98 -8.26
CA LEU A 20 12.11 1.73 -8.63
C LEU A 20 13.14 0.89 -9.39
N ALA A 21 13.18 -0.42 -9.16
CA ALA A 21 14.01 -1.35 -9.93
C ALA A 21 13.48 -1.60 -11.35
N GLY A 22 12.26 -1.12 -11.68
CA GLY A 22 11.67 -1.24 -13.01
C GLY A 22 11.24 -2.65 -13.38
N SER A 23 10.91 -3.49 -12.39
CA SER A 23 10.48 -4.87 -12.59
C SER A 23 9.01 -5.05 -12.18
N PRO A 24 8.05 -4.99 -13.12
CA PRO A 24 6.62 -5.17 -12.84
C PRO A 24 6.31 -6.50 -12.14
N ASP A 25 7.00 -7.57 -12.54
CA ASP A 25 6.85 -8.89 -11.92
C ASP A 25 7.30 -8.89 -10.46
N SER A 26 8.40 -8.17 -10.15
CA SER A 26 8.86 -8.01 -8.77
C SER A 26 7.86 -7.23 -7.92
N ALA A 27 7.31 -6.13 -8.45
CA ALA A 27 6.29 -5.37 -7.75
C ALA A 27 5.02 -6.20 -7.51
N ARG A 28 4.61 -7.03 -8.48
CA ARG A 28 3.50 -7.98 -8.29
C ARG A 28 3.81 -9.03 -7.22
N MET A 29 4.98 -9.66 -7.25
CA MET A 29 5.35 -10.66 -6.23
C MET A 29 5.35 -10.08 -4.82
N VAL A 30 5.77 -8.82 -4.65
CA VAL A 30 5.66 -8.16 -3.34
C VAL A 30 4.20 -8.03 -2.94
N ARG A 31 3.30 -7.61 -3.85
CA ARG A 31 1.87 -7.54 -3.51
C ARG A 31 1.32 -8.91 -3.12
N ASP A 32 1.71 -10.00 -3.78
CA ASP A 32 1.27 -11.37 -3.43
C ASP A 32 1.78 -11.83 -2.05
N GLU A 33 2.89 -11.29 -1.54
CA GLU A 33 3.42 -11.61 -0.19
C GLU A 33 2.61 -10.95 0.94
N TYR A 34 1.98 -9.79 0.67
CA TYR A 34 1.40 -8.94 1.72
C TYR A 34 -0.10 -8.68 1.58
N LEU A 35 -0.65 -8.77 0.37
CA LEU A 35 -2.03 -8.43 0.07
C LEU A 35 -2.88 -9.69 -0.12
N THR A 36 -4.19 -9.57 0.12
CA THR A 36 -5.14 -10.60 -0.31
C THR A 36 -5.26 -10.66 -1.84
N ASP A 37 -5.59 -11.84 -2.38
CA ASP A 37 -5.87 -12.04 -3.82
C ASP A 37 -6.97 -11.09 -4.34
N ASP A 38 -8.01 -10.84 -3.53
CA ASP A 38 -9.10 -9.91 -3.89
C ASP A 38 -8.61 -8.48 -4.05
N LEU A 39 -7.85 -7.96 -3.06
CA LEU A 39 -7.26 -6.63 -3.16
C LEU A 39 -6.34 -6.54 -4.38
N ASN A 40 -5.52 -7.57 -4.61
CA ASN A 40 -4.64 -7.65 -5.75
C ASN A 40 -5.38 -7.53 -7.09
N ALA A 41 -6.50 -8.23 -7.26
CA ALA A 41 -7.32 -8.14 -8.46
C ALA A 41 -7.95 -6.75 -8.65
N ARG A 42 -8.44 -6.11 -7.57
CA ARG A 42 -8.96 -4.74 -7.62
C ARG A 42 -7.88 -3.72 -7.99
N LEU A 43 -6.67 -3.93 -7.51
CA LEU A 43 -5.51 -3.10 -7.83
C LEU A 43 -5.11 -3.24 -9.31
N ASP A 44 -5.05 -4.46 -9.84
CA ASP A 44 -4.75 -4.70 -11.25
C ASP A 44 -5.79 -4.06 -12.18
N GLN A 45 -7.08 -4.26 -11.89
CA GLN A 45 -8.16 -3.64 -12.68
C GLN A 45 -8.04 -2.11 -12.68
N TRP A 46 -7.78 -1.50 -11.53
CA TRP A 46 -7.62 -0.05 -11.47
C TRP A 46 -6.41 0.42 -12.28
N ALA A 47 -5.28 -0.31 -12.25
CA ALA A 47 -4.10 0.05 -13.05
C ALA A 47 -4.38 -0.05 -14.55
N GLU A 48 -5.16 -1.05 -15.00
CA GLU A 48 -5.60 -1.15 -16.39
C GLU A 48 -6.46 0.05 -16.80
N ASP A 49 -7.37 0.49 -15.93
CA ASP A 49 -8.30 1.59 -16.20
C ASP A 49 -7.61 2.97 -16.20
N HIS A 50 -6.59 3.17 -15.37
CA HIS A 50 -5.95 4.48 -15.13
C HIS A 50 -4.55 4.60 -15.71
N GLY A 51 -3.91 3.49 -16.09
CA GLY A 51 -2.56 3.46 -16.64
C GLY A 51 -1.48 3.96 -15.66
N ALA A 52 -1.68 3.78 -14.36
CA ALA A 52 -0.80 4.26 -13.29
C ALA A 52 -0.42 3.12 -12.31
N ASP A 53 0.53 3.38 -11.42
CA ASP A 53 0.89 2.41 -10.38
C ASP A 53 -0.33 2.13 -9.47
N PRO A 54 -0.68 0.86 -9.25
CA PRO A 54 -1.92 0.52 -8.55
C PRO A 54 -1.90 0.85 -7.06
N VAL A 55 -0.75 0.80 -6.40
CA VAL A 55 -0.65 1.04 -4.95
C VAL A 55 -0.50 2.54 -4.69
N PHE A 56 0.40 3.21 -5.42
CA PHE A 56 0.63 4.65 -5.27
C PHE A 56 -0.46 5.51 -5.90
N ARG A 57 -1.31 4.90 -6.75
CA ARG A 57 -2.36 5.59 -7.52
C ARG A 57 -1.81 6.77 -8.34
N ALA A 58 -0.60 6.64 -8.86
CA ALA A 58 0.11 7.73 -9.51
C ALA A 58 1.11 7.24 -10.58
N GLN A 59 1.63 8.18 -11.38
CA GLN A 59 2.65 7.94 -12.39
C GLN A 59 4.08 7.97 -11.82
N ASN A 60 4.28 8.75 -10.76
CA ASN A 60 5.54 8.89 -10.05
C ASN A 60 5.56 7.97 -8.81
N VAL A 61 6.70 7.95 -8.12
CA VAL A 61 6.93 7.14 -6.93
C VAL A 61 7.13 8.06 -5.72
N PRO A 62 6.49 7.80 -4.56
CA PRO A 62 6.72 8.57 -3.34
C PRO A 62 8.20 8.63 -2.94
N THR A 63 8.66 9.77 -2.43
CA THR A 63 10.06 9.97 -2.01
C THR A 63 10.33 9.42 -0.61
N SER A 64 9.33 9.50 0.26
CA SER A 64 9.37 9.09 1.67
C SER A 64 7.96 8.85 2.19
N TRP A 65 7.83 8.27 3.38
CA TRP A 65 6.54 8.07 4.03
C TRP A 65 6.70 8.08 5.56
N ASN A 66 5.57 8.16 6.24
CA ASN A 66 5.47 7.87 7.67
C ASN A 66 4.25 6.97 7.91
N VAL A 67 4.37 6.04 8.87
CA VAL A 67 3.25 5.20 9.29
C VAL A 67 2.79 5.55 10.69
N THR A 68 1.48 5.51 10.90
CA THR A 68 0.87 5.65 12.23
C THR A 68 -0.27 4.66 12.40
N GLN A 69 -0.35 4.07 13.58
CA GLN A 69 -1.44 3.20 14.00
C GLN A 69 -2.78 3.95 13.91
N GLY A 70 -3.71 3.37 13.15
CA GLY A 70 -5.10 3.83 13.09
C GLY A 70 -5.99 3.05 14.07
N ASP A 71 -7.29 3.10 13.80
CA ASP A 71 -8.31 2.40 14.58
C ASP A 71 -8.24 0.88 14.41
N SER A 72 -8.74 0.17 15.43
CA SER A 72 -8.89 -1.29 15.43
C SER A 72 -10.29 -1.68 15.88
N GLY A 73 -10.89 -2.66 15.21
CA GLY A 73 -12.26 -3.11 15.49
C GLY A 73 -12.76 -4.09 14.43
N ALA A 74 -13.85 -4.80 14.73
CA ALA A 74 -14.53 -5.69 13.78
C ALA A 74 -13.59 -6.67 13.03
N GLY A 75 -12.59 -7.23 13.72
CA GLY A 75 -11.63 -8.17 13.13
C GLY A 75 -10.50 -7.53 12.32
N HIS A 76 -10.40 -6.21 12.29
CA HIS A 76 -9.40 -5.47 11.50
C HIS A 76 -8.66 -4.44 12.36
N THR A 77 -7.49 -4.05 11.87
CA THR A 77 -6.75 -2.85 12.28
C THR A 77 -6.47 -2.02 11.04
N THR A 78 -6.31 -0.72 11.23
CA THR A 78 -5.87 0.21 10.19
C THR A 78 -4.50 0.79 10.51
N VAL A 79 -3.74 1.10 9.49
CA VAL A 79 -2.49 1.86 9.56
C VAL A 79 -2.59 2.97 8.54
N LEU A 80 -2.46 4.20 9.01
CA LEU A 80 -2.36 5.36 8.15
C LEU A 80 -0.92 5.48 7.65
N LEU A 81 -0.73 5.35 6.35
CA LEU A 81 0.54 5.63 5.67
C LEU A 81 0.42 6.97 4.94
N THR A 82 1.26 7.93 5.31
CA THR A 82 1.31 9.23 4.66
C THR A 82 2.47 9.27 3.69
N GLU A 83 2.16 9.19 2.40
CA GLU A 83 3.10 9.29 1.29
C GLU A 83 3.56 10.74 1.13
N GLN A 84 4.85 10.94 0.89
CA GLN A 84 5.45 12.24 0.60
C GLN A 84 6.02 12.21 -0.82
N TRP A 85 5.75 13.27 -1.57
CA TRP A 85 6.05 13.35 -3.00
C TRP A 85 7.11 14.39 -3.31
N ASP A 86 7.67 14.31 -4.52
CA ASP A 86 8.74 15.19 -4.99
C ASP A 86 8.32 16.65 -5.15
N ASP A 87 7.04 16.90 -5.37
CA ASP A 87 6.43 18.24 -5.38
C ASP A 87 6.15 18.81 -3.96
N GLY A 88 6.47 18.05 -2.92
CA GLY A 88 6.25 18.41 -1.51
C GLY A 88 4.83 18.16 -1.01
N SER A 89 3.94 17.61 -1.84
CA SER A 89 2.61 17.19 -1.40
C SER A 89 2.67 15.95 -0.51
N THR A 90 1.58 15.72 0.24
CA THR A 90 1.40 14.52 1.04
C THR A 90 0.05 13.90 0.80
N ILE A 91 0.02 12.57 0.70
CA ILE A 91 -1.22 11.80 0.47
C ILE A 91 -1.37 10.76 1.58
N PRO A 92 -2.41 10.87 2.43
CA PRO A 92 -2.73 9.84 3.41
C PRO A 92 -3.48 8.67 2.75
N VAL A 93 -3.05 7.44 3.03
CA VAL A 93 -3.72 6.20 2.61
C VAL A 93 -3.87 5.29 3.82
N ASP A 94 -5.09 4.82 4.07
CA ASP A 94 -5.41 3.93 5.18
C ASP A 94 -5.32 2.47 4.71
N TYR A 95 -4.31 1.76 5.21
CA TYR A 95 -4.13 0.33 4.98
C TYR A 95 -4.95 -0.45 6.00
N ARG A 96 -5.91 -1.24 5.54
CA ARG A 96 -6.67 -2.16 6.40
C ARG A 96 -6.02 -3.53 6.41
N LEU A 97 -5.81 -4.07 7.61
CA LEU A 97 -5.22 -5.37 7.84
C LEU A 97 -6.18 -6.25 8.64
N ARG A 98 -6.23 -7.54 8.31
CA ARG A 98 -6.98 -8.53 9.07
C ARG A 98 -6.24 -8.83 10.38
N LEU A 99 -6.88 -8.70 11.54
CA LEU A 99 -6.23 -8.96 12.84
C LEU A 99 -5.62 -10.38 12.99
N PRO A 100 -6.20 -11.46 12.42
CA PRO A 100 -5.66 -12.80 12.61
C PRO A 100 -4.25 -13.03 12.04
N ASP A 101 -3.89 -12.35 10.94
CA ASP A 101 -2.66 -12.63 10.19
C ASP A 101 -1.97 -11.38 9.64
N LEU A 102 -2.56 -10.20 9.85
CA LEU A 102 -2.08 -8.91 9.36
C LEU A 102 -1.90 -8.87 7.83
N VAL A 103 -2.62 -9.70 7.08
CA VAL A 103 -2.66 -9.54 5.62
C VAL A 103 -3.46 -8.29 5.29
N ILE A 104 -2.93 -7.46 4.39
CA ILE A 104 -3.58 -6.23 3.94
C ILE A 104 -4.72 -6.62 2.99
N ASP A 105 -5.93 -6.22 3.31
CA ASP A 105 -7.13 -6.59 2.56
C ASP A 105 -7.85 -5.39 1.94
N ASP A 106 -7.46 -4.16 2.28
CA ASP A 106 -8.00 -2.97 1.65
C ASP A 106 -7.05 -1.76 1.71
N LEU A 107 -7.17 -0.87 0.71
CA LEU A 107 -6.59 0.47 0.71
C LEU A 107 -7.75 1.48 0.71
N GLN A 108 -7.88 2.24 1.79
CA GLN A 108 -8.95 3.22 1.97
C GLN A 108 -8.40 4.64 1.81
N ASN A 109 -9.26 5.56 1.37
CA ASN A 109 -8.91 6.95 1.10
C ASN A 109 -7.78 7.15 0.07
N ALA A 110 -7.39 6.09 -0.67
CA ALA A 110 -6.45 6.18 -1.76
C ALA A 110 -7.00 7.09 -2.88
N PRO A 111 -6.15 7.85 -3.59
CA PRO A 111 -6.57 8.63 -4.75
C PRO A 111 -7.30 7.77 -5.78
N VAL A 112 -8.32 8.35 -6.40
CA VAL A 112 -9.13 7.71 -7.46
C VAL A 112 -8.52 7.89 -8.83
#